data_AF-A0A3P7J744-F1
#
_entry.id   AF-A0A3P7J744-F1
#
_cell.length_a   1.000
_cell.length_b   1.000
_cell.length_c   1.000
_cell.angle_alpha   90.00
_cell.angle_beta   90.00
_cell.angle_gamma   90.00
#
_symmetry.space_group_name_H-M   'P 1'
#
loop_
_entity.id
_entity.type
_entity.pdbx_description
1 polymer ?
#
loop_
_entity_poly.entity_id
_entity_poly.type
_entity_poly.pdbx_seq_one_letter_code
_entity_poly.pdbx_strand_id
1 'polypeptide(L)'
;MLWKLLFCVLPLALATCPFGYVYQQQTNRCYKFVTAKQAFYMAEESCQETNSHLVSIYSSVENTWLSQYAVQQGIKGPFYTGLNRLMNSQWSWTDGNSVNYTRWAPGSLQNIF
;
A
#
# COMPACT_ATOMS: atom_id res chain seq x y z
N MET A 1 -17.06 -50.20 -2.63
CA MET A 1 -16.80 -49.35 -1.45
C MET A 1 -15.74 -48.35 -1.84
N LEU A 2 -16.13 -47.18 -2.33
CA LEU A 2 -15.19 -46.18 -2.86
C LEU A 2 -14.75 -45.19 -1.78
N TRP A 3 -13.46 -44.90 -1.79
CA TRP A 3 -12.66 -44.07 -0.90
C TRP A 3 -13.33 -42.71 -0.63
N LYS A 4 -13.73 -42.46 0.63
CA LYS A 4 -14.12 -41.11 1.07
C LYS A 4 -12.86 -40.25 1.06
N LEU A 5 -12.76 -39.32 0.11
CA LEU A 5 -11.73 -38.28 0.15
C LEU A 5 -11.97 -37.42 1.39
N LEU A 6 -11.11 -37.57 2.40
CA LEU A 6 -11.08 -36.69 3.57
C LEU A 6 -10.40 -35.37 3.16
N PHE A 7 -11.20 -34.40 2.72
CA PHE A 7 -10.75 -33.03 2.52
C PHE A 7 -10.71 -32.33 3.89
N CYS A 8 -9.62 -32.52 4.63
CA CYS A 8 -9.35 -31.73 5.82
C CYS A 8 -8.87 -30.34 5.39
N VAL A 9 -9.76 -29.35 5.40
CA VAL A 9 -9.36 -27.94 5.27
C VAL A 9 -8.73 -27.54 6.60
N LEU A 10 -7.40 -27.39 6.62
CA LEU A 10 -6.71 -26.76 7.74
C LEU A 10 -7.29 -25.34 7.87
N PRO A 11 -7.70 -24.86 9.06
CA PRO A 11 -8.11 -23.48 9.19
C PRO A 11 -6.85 -22.66 8.93
N LEU A 12 -6.78 -22.01 7.77
CA LEU A 12 -5.78 -20.98 7.51
C LEU A 12 -5.88 -20.02 8.70
N ALA A 13 -4.77 -19.86 9.41
CA ALA A 13 -4.64 -18.76 10.35
C ALA A 13 -5.06 -17.51 9.58
N LEU A 14 -6.19 -16.90 9.97
CA LEU A 14 -6.66 -15.70 9.31
C LEU A 14 -5.63 -14.63 9.67
N ALA A 15 -4.69 -14.39 8.77
CA ALA A 15 -3.88 -13.19 8.79
C ALA A 15 -4.84 -12.02 8.52
N THR A 16 -5.54 -11.60 9.57
CA THR A 16 -6.41 -10.44 9.52
C THR A 16 -5.54 -9.20 9.53
N CYS A 17 -5.88 -8.22 8.71
CA CYS A 17 -5.17 -6.95 8.74
C CYS A 17 -5.24 -6.30 10.13
N PRO A 18 -4.20 -5.53 10.53
CA PRO A 18 -4.24 -4.76 11.77
C PRO A 18 -5.44 -3.81 11.82
N PHE A 19 -5.82 -3.36 13.02
CA PHE A 19 -6.96 -2.47 13.20
C PHE A 19 -6.83 -1.19 12.34
N GLY A 20 -7.90 -0.87 11.60
CA GLY A 20 -7.96 0.27 10.70
C GLY A 20 -7.30 0.06 9.32
N TYR A 21 -6.75 -1.12 9.05
CA TYR A 21 -6.30 -1.51 7.71
C TYR A 21 -7.38 -2.31 6.97
N VAL A 22 -7.43 -2.14 5.65
CA VAL A 22 -8.28 -2.91 4.74
C VAL A 22 -7.44 -3.87 3.93
N TYR A 23 -7.88 -5.13 3.88
CA TYR A 23 -7.28 -6.18 3.06
C TYR A 23 -7.66 -6.02 1.59
N GLN A 24 -6.68 -6.14 0.69
CA GLN A 24 -6.89 -6.12 -0.75
C GLN A 24 -6.41 -7.44 -1.37
N GLN A 25 -7.32 -8.15 -2.04
CA GLN A 25 -7.10 -9.52 -2.49
C GLN A 25 -6.06 -9.66 -3.61
N GLN A 26 -6.05 -8.77 -4.60
CA GLN A 26 -5.17 -8.87 -5.77
C GLN A 26 -3.69 -8.63 -5.43
N THR A 27 -3.43 -7.80 -4.43
CA THR A 27 -2.09 -7.47 -3.93
C THR A 27 -1.70 -8.29 -2.71
N ASN A 28 -2.67 -8.96 -2.09
CA ASN A 28 -2.51 -9.71 -0.84
C ASN A 28 -1.86 -8.88 0.27
N ARG A 29 -2.28 -7.62 0.41
CA ARG A 29 -1.71 -6.62 1.34
C ARG A 29 -2.80 -5.90 2.13
N CYS A 30 -2.38 -5.28 3.22
CA CYS A 30 -3.20 -4.46 4.09
C CYS A 30 -2.88 -2.98 3.86
N TYR A 31 -3.90 -2.13 3.74
CA TYR A 31 -3.74 -0.69 3.47
C TYR A 31 -4.52 0.15 4.47
N LYS A 32 -3.94 1.28 4.88
CA LYS A 32 -4.60 2.27 5.73
C LYS A 32 -4.25 3.66 5.22
N PHE A 33 -5.27 4.50 5.11
CA PHE A 33 -5.03 5.92 4.91
C PHE A 33 -4.92 6.64 6.24
N VAL A 34 -3.93 7.52 6.34
CA VAL A 34 -3.71 8.39 7.48
C VAL A 34 -3.91 9.84 7.01
N THR A 35 -4.79 10.58 7.67
CA THR A 35 -5.17 11.95 7.29
C THR A 35 -4.38 13.01 8.04
N ALA A 36 -3.49 12.61 8.95
CA ALA A 36 -2.62 13.53 9.68
C ALA A 36 -1.65 14.21 8.70
N LYS A 37 -1.59 15.55 8.76
CA LYS A 37 -0.63 16.33 7.96
C LYS A 37 0.75 16.20 8.59
N GLN A 38 1.68 15.59 7.86
CA GLN A 38 3.04 15.31 8.31
C GLN A 38 4.05 15.65 7.21
N ALA A 39 5.32 15.86 7.58
CA ALA A 39 6.41 15.83 6.61
C ALA A 39 6.63 14.39 6.13
N PHE A 40 7.16 14.20 4.91
CA PHE A 40 7.35 12.88 4.32
C PHE A 40 8.05 11.88 5.25
N TYR A 41 9.15 12.29 5.89
CA TYR A 41 9.92 11.42 6.78
C TYR A 41 9.13 11.01 8.04
N MET A 42 8.33 11.93 8.61
CA MET A 42 7.47 11.63 9.75
C MET A 42 6.33 10.69 9.36
N ALA A 43 5.82 10.80 8.12
CA ALA A 43 4.79 9.92 7.62
C ALA A 43 5.31 8.47 7.47
N GLU A 44 6.53 8.31 6.95
CA GLU A 44 7.20 7.00 6.91
C GLU A 44 7.48 6.45 8.31
N GLU A 45 8.01 7.26 9.23
CA GLU A 45 8.24 6.86 10.62
C GLU A 45 6.94 6.38 11.30
N SER A 46 5.83 7.11 11.10
CA SER A 46 4.51 6.71 11.65
C SER A 46 4.00 5.39 11.06
N CYS A 47 4.28 5.10 9.79
CA CYS A 47 4.00 3.77 9.23
C CYS A 47 4.84 2.68 9.92
N GLN A 48 6.13 2.94 10.13
CA GLN A 48 7.07 2.00 10.76
C GLN A 48 6.72 1.68 12.22
N GLU A 49 6.13 2.61 12.96
CA GLU A 49 5.59 2.37 14.32
C GLU A 49 4.55 1.24 14.37
N THR A 50 3.87 0.97 13.25
CA THR A 50 2.90 -0.12 13.11
C THR A 50 3.43 -1.29 12.27
N ASN A 51 4.76 -1.41 12.16
CA ASN A 51 5.46 -2.43 11.39
C ASN A 51 5.00 -2.45 9.91
N SER A 52 4.81 -1.26 9.34
CA SER A 52 4.38 -1.01 7.97
C SER A 52 5.25 0.09 7.32
N HIS A 53 4.99 0.41 6.06
CA HIS A 53 5.70 1.44 5.30
C HIS A 53 4.71 2.31 4.52
N LEU A 54 5.13 3.51 4.09
CA LEU A 54 4.40 4.22 3.04
C LEU A 54 4.26 3.32 1.81
N VAL A 55 3.10 3.38 1.16
CA VAL A 55 2.72 2.41 0.12
C VAL A 55 3.67 2.44 -1.07
N SER A 56 4.16 1.27 -1.47
CA SER A 56 4.71 0.98 -2.79
C SER A 56 3.61 0.50 -3.73
N ILE A 57 3.62 0.97 -4.97
CA ILE A 57 2.59 0.64 -5.97
C ILE A 57 3.23 -0.20 -7.08
N TYR A 58 2.68 -1.39 -7.32
CA TYR A 58 3.25 -2.37 -8.25
C TYR A 58 2.47 -2.51 -9.56
N SER A 59 1.26 -1.98 -9.64
CA SER A 59 0.43 -2.14 -10.84
C SER A 59 -0.55 -0.99 -11.05
N SER A 60 -1.03 -0.86 -12.29
CA SER A 60 -2.12 0.06 -12.62
C SER A 60 -3.42 -0.28 -11.91
N VAL A 61 -3.66 -1.56 -11.64
CA VAL A 61 -4.86 -2.03 -10.95
C VAL A 61 -4.84 -1.58 -9.50
N GLU A 62 -3.73 -1.79 -8.80
CA GLU A 62 -3.52 -1.30 -7.44
C GLU A 62 -3.62 0.23 -7.37
N ASN A 63 -2.99 0.94 -8.30
CA ASN A 63 -3.06 2.39 -8.39
C ASN A 63 -4.50 2.88 -8.50
N THR A 64 -5.28 2.33 -9.43
CA THR A 64 -6.67 2.72 -9.64
C THR A 64 -7.52 2.42 -8.41
N TRP A 65 -7.31 1.26 -7.79
CA TRP A 65 -8.00 0.90 -6.56
C TRP A 65 -7.67 1.87 -5.41
N LEU A 66 -6.40 2.21 -5.19
CA LEU A 66 -5.98 3.17 -4.16
C LEU A 66 -6.63 4.54 -4.36
N SER A 67 -6.65 5.06 -5.60
CA SER A 67 -7.30 6.33 -5.91
C SER A 67 -8.81 6.29 -5.62
N GLN A 68 -9.50 5.22 -6.00
CA GLN A 68 -10.93 5.05 -5.72
C GLN A 68 -11.19 4.91 -4.22
N TYR A 69 -10.36 4.15 -3.52
CA TYR A 69 -10.46 3.94 -2.09
C TYR A 69 -10.22 5.25 -1.31
N ALA A 70 -9.25 6.08 -1.73
CA ALA A 70 -9.01 7.40 -1.15
C ALA A 70 -10.27 8.29 -1.22
N VAL A 71 -10.95 8.32 -2.38
CA VAL A 71 -12.20 9.07 -2.57
C VAL A 71 -13.30 8.55 -1.66
N GLN A 72 -13.44 7.22 -1.52
CA GLN A 72 -14.41 6.60 -0.61
C GLN A 72 -14.15 6.95 0.86
N GLN A 73 -12.88 7.11 1.24
CA GLN A 73 -12.47 7.57 2.58
C GLN A 73 -12.61 9.09 2.77
N GLY A 74 -13.15 9.82 1.79
CA GLY A 74 -13.33 11.26 1.86
C GLY A 74 -12.04 12.07 1.77
N ILE A 75 -10.95 11.46 1.31
CA ILE A 75 -9.65 12.12 1.15
C ILE A 75 -9.73 13.02 -0.08
N LYS A 76 -9.54 14.32 0.16
CA LYS A 76 -9.56 15.36 -0.87
C LYS A 76 -8.15 15.88 -1.04
N GLY A 77 -7.46 15.45 -2.10
CA GLY A 77 -6.15 15.94 -2.47
C GLY A 77 -5.02 14.91 -2.35
N PRO A 78 -3.76 15.39 -2.45
CA PRO A 78 -2.56 14.54 -2.47
C PRO A 78 -2.42 13.69 -1.22
N PHE A 79 -1.87 12.49 -1.38
CA PHE A 79 -1.32 11.70 -0.27
C PHE A 79 0.08 11.20 -0.60
N TYR A 80 0.89 10.97 0.44
CA TYR A 80 2.22 10.40 0.26
C TYR A 80 2.16 8.93 -0.12
N THR A 81 3.08 8.53 -0.97
CA THR A 81 3.47 7.13 -1.22
C THR A 81 4.94 6.98 -0.84
N GLY A 82 5.48 5.76 -0.80
CA GLY A 82 6.89 5.55 -0.45
C GLY A 82 7.90 6.02 -1.51
N LEU A 83 7.44 6.47 -2.68
CA LEU A 83 8.32 6.76 -3.83
C LEU A 83 9.11 8.04 -3.57
N ASN A 84 10.43 7.96 -3.57
CA ASN A 84 11.31 9.08 -3.26
C ASN A 84 12.66 8.98 -3.98
N ARG A 85 13.47 10.05 -3.89
CA ARG A 85 14.85 10.14 -4.43
C ARG A 85 15.85 10.64 -3.39
N LEU A 86 15.52 10.50 -2.11
CA LEU A 86 16.23 11.19 -1.02
C LEU A 86 17.64 10.64 -0.78
N MET A 87 17.86 9.34 -1.04
CA MET A 87 19.14 8.69 -0.71
C MET A 87 20.20 8.84 -1.81
N ASN A 88 19.86 8.57 -3.08
CA ASN A 88 20.84 8.41 -4.16
C ASN A 88 20.44 9.11 -5.46
N SER A 89 19.50 10.06 -5.41
CA SER A 89 18.91 10.71 -6.59
C SER A 89 18.24 9.73 -7.58
N GLN A 90 18.05 8.45 -7.24
CA GLN A 90 17.28 7.47 -8.01
C GLN A 90 15.92 7.22 -7.36
N TRP A 91 14.93 6.88 -8.17
CA TRP A 91 13.61 6.54 -7.65
C TRP A 91 13.69 5.23 -6.88
N SER A 92 13.25 5.25 -5.62
CA SER A 92 13.15 4.07 -4.76
C SER A 92 11.93 4.16 -3.84
N TRP A 93 11.39 3.00 -3.47
CA TRP A 93 10.37 2.89 -2.43
C TRP A 93 11.04 2.85 -1.03
N THR A 94 10.39 3.42 -0.01
CA THR A 94 10.87 3.40 1.38
C THR A 94 10.91 2.00 1.99
N ASP A 95 10.07 1.10 1.49
CA ASP A 95 10.01 -0.31 1.90
C ASP A 95 11.08 -1.20 1.23
N GLY A 96 11.98 -0.62 0.43
CA GLY A 96 13.06 -1.33 -0.25
C GLY A 96 12.62 -2.13 -1.49
N ASN A 97 11.35 -2.09 -1.87
CA ASN A 97 10.90 -2.79 -3.07
C ASN A 97 11.40 -2.14 -4.37
N SER A 98 11.49 -2.95 -5.42
CA SER A 98 11.87 -2.48 -6.75
C SER A 98 10.81 -1.57 -7.38
N VAL A 99 11.24 -0.50 -8.04
CA VAL A 99 10.38 0.41 -8.79
C VAL A 99 10.04 -0.19 -10.16
N ASN A 100 9.03 -1.06 -10.21
CA ASN A 100 8.59 -1.75 -11.45
C ASN A 100 7.36 -1.09 -12.09
N TYR A 101 6.72 -0.17 -11.39
CA TYR A 101 5.55 0.56 -11.85
C TYR A 101 5.64 2.02 -11.40
N THR A 102 5.40 2.93 -12.33
CA THR A 102 5.28 4.37 -12.06
C THR A 102 4.18 4.95 -12.90
N ARG A 103 3.28 5.74 -12.31
CA ARG A 103 2.30 6.55 -13.01
C ARG A 103 2.31 7.95 -12.43
N TRP A 104 2.84 8.90 -13.18
CA TRP A 104 2.95 10.28 -12.72
C TRP A 104 1.64 11.03 -12.97
N ALA A 105 1.22 11.88 -12.02
CA ALA A 105 0.15 12.83 -12.31
C ALA A 105 0.62 13.82 -13.40
N PRO A 106 -0.28 14.29 -14.27
CA PRO A 106 0.09 15.25 -15.32
C PRO A 106 0.73 16.50 -14.71
N GLY A 107 1.98 16.81 -15.10
CA GLY A 107 2.71 17.98 -14.62
C GLY A 107 3.34 17.86 -13.23
N SER A 108 3.22 16.73 -12.54
CA SER A 108 3.86 16.54 -11.23
C SER A 108 5.34 16.14 -11.41
N LEU A 109 6.25 17.05 -11.09
CA LEU A 109 7.67 16.74 -10.82
C LEU A 109 7.88 16.20 -9.38
N GLN A 110 6.82 16.19 -8.58
CA GLN A 110 6.81 15.83 -7.16
C GLN A 110 5.65 14.86 -6.92
N ASN A 111 5.99 13.64 -6.52
CA ASN A 111 5.15 12.43 -6.47
C ASN A 111 3.84 12.64 -5.70
N ILE A 112 2.79 12.97 -6.44
CA ILE A 112 1.45 13.12 -5.91
C ILE A 112 0.54 12.21 -6.74
N PHE A 113 -0.06 11.24 -6.06
CA PHE A 113 -1.18 10.46 -6.56
C PHE A 113 -2.49 11.04 -6.04
#